data_AF-A0A430VBP1-F1
#
_entry.id   AF-A0A430VBP1-F1
#
_cell.length_a   1.000
_cell.length_b   1.000
_cell.length_c   1.000
_cell.angle_alpha   90.00
_cell.angle_beta   90.00
_cell.angle_gamma   90.00
#
_symmetry.space_group_name_H-M   'P 1'
#
loop_
_entity.id
_entity.type
_entity.pdbx_description
1 polymer ?
#
loop_
_entity_poly.entity_id
_entity_poly.type
_entity_poly.pdbx_seq_one_letter_code
_entity_poly.pdbx_strand_id
1 'polypeptide(L)'
;TPLLLRWGIKTKTNDQVRQEFLNEHVPELLDAGLTIPDPDLRYDEKTGNWIHGPIPWDDFWKVINGEGPMNRHRLMARRRAHEEGRWVREALEAYGKRHLVQAAD
;
A
#
# COMPACT_ATOMS: atom_id res chain seq x y z
N THR A 1 -6.94 -14.61 -0.63
CA THR A 1 -7.35 -15.94 -0.15
C THR A 1 -8.86 -16.03 -0.18
N PRO A 2 -9.45 -17.15 -0.62
CA PRO A 2 -10.91 -17.35 -0.64
C PRO A 2 -11.60 -17.09 0.72
N LEU A 3 -10.86 -17.32 1.82
CA LEU A 3 -11.32 -17.06 3.18
C LEU A 3 -11.66 -15.58 3.42
N LEU A 4 -10.83 -14.66 2.94
CA LEU A 4 -11.04 -13.22 3.12
C LEU A 4 -12.28 -12.71 2.36
N LEU A 5 -12.59 -13.33 1.21
CA LEU A 5 -13.81 -13.05 0.45
C LEU A 5 -15.04 -13.61 1.16
N ARG A 6 -14.95 -14.85 1.65
CA ARG A 6 -16.04 -15.51 2.37
C ARG A 6 -16.45 -14.72 3.62
N TRP A 7 -15.49 -14.16 4.33
CA TRP A 7 -15.73 -13.35 5.53
C TRP A 7 -16.03 -11.87 5.22
N GLY A 8 -16.06 -11.47 3.95
CA GLY A 8 -16.35 -10.09 3.57
C GLY A 8 -15.25 -9.08 3.93
N ILE A 9 -14.05 -9.54 4.34
CA ILE A 9 -12.88 -8.68 4.60
C ILE A 9 -12.35 -8.10 3.28
N LYS A 10 -12.37 -8.91 2.22
CA LYS A 10 -12.18 -8.45 0.84
C LYS A 10 -13.50 -8.61 0.11
N THR A 11 -13.86 -7.62 -0.72
CA THR A 11 -15.03 -7.70 -1.60
C THR A 11 -14.66 -8.10 -3.03
N LYS A 12 -13.39 -7.92 -3.41
CA LYS A 12 -12.81 -8.29 -4.71
C LYS A 12 -11.47 -9.00 -4.54
N THR A 13 -11.08 -9.80 -5.52
CA THR A 13 -9.73 -10.39 -5.58
C THR A 13 -8.69 -9.32 -5.92
N ASN A 14 -7.42 -9.59 -5.64
CA ASN A 14 -6.35 -8.67 -6.01
C ASN A 14 -6.27 -8.45 -7.53
N ASP A 15 -6.55 -9.48 -8.33
CA ASP A 15 -6.51 -9.39 -9.79
C ASP A 15 -7.71 -8.60 -10.34
N GLN A 16 -8.89 -8.75 -9.73
CA GLN A 16 -10.06 -7.92 -10.07
C GLN A 16 -9.78 -6.43 -9.84
N VAL A 17 -9.24 -6.07 -8.67
CA VAL A 17 -8.90 -4.66 -8.38
C VAL A 17 -7.80 -4.16 -9.31
N ARG A 18 -6.81 -4.99 -9.67
CA ARG A 18 -5.77 -4.60 -10.64
C ARG A 18 -6.36 -4.36 -12.03
N GLN A 19 -7.27 -5.23 -12.48
CA GLN A 19 -7.91 -5.08 -13.79
C GLN A 19 -8.74 -3.79 -13.87
N GLU A 20 -9.49 -3.48 -12.81
CA GLU A 20 -10.26 -2.23 -12.71
C GLU A 20 -9.35 -1.01 -12.77
N PHE A 21 -8.26 -1.01 -11.98
CA PHE A 21 -7.26 0.06 -12.00
C PHE A 21 -6.67 0.30 -13.40
N LEU A 22 -6.35 -0.76 -14.14
CA LEU A 22 -5.83 -0.64 -15.50
C LEU A 22 -6.87 -0.08 -16.47
N ASN A 23 -8.10 -0.58 -16.39
CA ASN A 23 -9.17 -0.11 -17.27
C ASN A 23 -9.51 1.36 -17.06
N GLU A 24 -9.37 1.84 -15.82
CA GLU A 24 -9.60 3.23 -15.45
C GLU A 24 -8.43 4.13 -15.88
N HIS A 25 -7.20 3.79 -15.51
CA HIS A 25 -6.07 4.72 -15.64
C HIS A 25 -5.27 4.60 -16.93
N VAL A 26 -5.30 3.47 -17.64
CA VAL A 26 -4.58 3.36 -18.92
C VAL A 26 -5.10 4.40 -19.94
N PRO A 27 -6.43 4.54 -20.16
CA PRO A 27 -6.96 5.59 -21.03
C PRO A 27 -6.54 6.99 -20.59
N GLU A 28 -6.62 7.31 -19.29
CA GLU A 28 -6.25 8.63 -18.76
C GLU A 28 -4.79 8.98 -19.04
N LEU A 29 -3.88 8.01 -18.87
CA LEU A 29 -2.45 8.19 -19.14
C LEU A 29 -2.19 8.40 -20.64
N LEU A 30 -2.86 7.64 -21.49
CA LEU A 30 -2.73 7.78 -22.95
C LEU A 30 -3.30 9.11 -23.45
N ASP A 31 -4.45 9.54 -22.91
CA ASP A 31 -5.06 10.84 -23.20
C ASP A 31 -4.19 12.01 -22.73
N ALA A 32 -3.46 11.82 -21.63
CA ALA A 32 -2.45 12.77 -21.15
C ALA A 32 -1.16 12.77 -22.00
N GLY A 33 -1.06 11.92 -23.03
CA GLY A 33 0.11 11.80 -23.90
C GLY A 33 1.30 11.10 -23.25
N LEU A 34 1.07 10.34 -22.16
CA LEU A 34 2.11 9.57 -21.49
C LEU A 34 2.25 8.18 -22.10
N THR A 35 3.46 7.62 -22.00
CA THR A 35 3.75 6.25 -22.39
C THR A 35 3.82 5.35 -21.16
N ILE A 36 3.18 4.19 -21.22
CA ILE A 36 3.25 3.18 -20.16
C ILE A 36 4.37 2.19 -20.52
N PRO A 37 5.33 1.92 -19.62
CA PRO A 37 6.48 1.06 -19.91
C PRO A 37 6.12 -0.43 -19.80
N ASP A 38 5.12 -0.86 -20.58
CA ASP A 38 4.70 -2.25 -20.71
C ASP A 38 4.48 -2.56 -22.21
N PRO A 39 5.42 -3.24 -22.88
CA PRO A 39 5.33 -3.50 -24.32
C PRO A 39 4.20 -4.46 -24.71
N ASP A 40 3.69 -5.26 -23.76
CA ASP A 40 2.59 -6.21 -24.00
C ASP A 40 1.21 -5.59 -23.75
N LEU A 41 1.18 -4.35 -23.24
CA LEU A 41 -0.06 -3.63 -22.92
C LEU A 41 -0.88 -3.39 -24.17
N ARG A 42 -2.12 -3.86 -24.16
CA ARG A 42 -3.06 -3.68 -25.28
C ARG A 42 -4.50 -3.67 -24.80
N TYR A 43 -5.36 -3.00 -25.56
CA TYR A 43 -6.80 -3.07 -25.36
C TYR A 43 -7.37 -4.32 -26.04
N ASP A 44 -8.16 -5.09 -25.30
CA ASP A 44 -8.92 -6.22 -25.83
C ASP A 44 -10.38 -5.83 -26.04
N GLU A 45 -10.75 -5.56 -27.29
CA GLU A 45 -12.12 -5.16 -27.68
C GLU A 45 -13.18 -6.19 -27.29
N LYS A 46 -12.84 -7.48 -27.19
CA LYS A 46 -13.82 -8.53 -26.87
C LYS A 46 -14.24 -8.50 -25.41
N THR A 47 -13.30 -8.15 -24.53
CA THR A 47 -13.53 -8.15 -23.08
C THR A 47 -13.69 -6.75 -22.50
N GLY A 48 -13.36 -5.72 -23.28
CA GLY A 48 -13.36 -4.32 -22.83
C GLY A 48 -12.25 -4.01 -21.82
N ASN A 49 -11.20 -4.85 -21.77
CA ASN A 49 -10.14 -4.75 -20.77
C ASN A 49 -8.81 -4.34 -21.39
N TRP A 50 -8.03 -3.56 -20.64
CA TRP A 50 -6.60 -3.40 -20.90
C TRP A 50 -5.84 -4.60 -20.33
N ILE A 51 -5.16 -5.34 -21.20
CA ILE A 51 -4.40 -6.53 -20.84
C ILE A 51 -2.94 -6.14 -20.67
N HIS A 52 -2.41 -6.32 -19.46
CA HIS A 52 -1.03 -6.04 -19.10
C HIS A 52 -0.09 -7.24 -19.35
N GLY A 53 1.21 -6.96 -19.47
CA GLY A 53 2.27 -7.97 -19.52
C GLY A 53 2.52 -8.68 -18.18
N PRO A 54 3.42 -9.67 -18.14
CA PRO A 54 3.71 -10.42 -16.93
C PRO A 54 4.33 -9.51 -15.85
N ILE A 55 3.89 -9.71 -14.59
CA ILE A 55 4.45 -9.01 -13.44
C ILE A 55 5.72 -9.76 -12.97
N PRO A 56 6.84 -9.07 -12.70
CA PRO A 56 8.04 -9.68 -12.12
C PRO A 56 7.80 -10.00 -10.64
N TRP A 57 7.15 -11.12 -10.37
CA TRP A 57 6.74 -11.53 -9.02
C TRP A 57 7.90 -11.76 -8.06
N ASP A 58 9.08 -12.17 -8.56
CA ASP A 58 10.27 -12.33 -7.74
C ASP A 58 10.71 -11.01 -7.10
N ASP A 59 10.69 -9.92 -7.87
CA ASP A 59 11.04 -8.60 -7.38
C ASP A 59 9.97 -8.06 -6.43
N PHE A 60 8.69 -8.32 -6.72
CA PHE A 60 7.60 -8.04 -5.78
C PHE A 60 7.85 -8.70 -4.41
N TRP A 61 8.20 -9.99 -4.38
CA TRP A 61 8.44 -10.70 -3.12
C TRP A 61 9.71 -10.25 -2.42
N LYS A 62 10.80 -9.93 -3.13
CA LYS A 62 12.00 -9.31 -2.54
C LYS A 62 11.65 -8.01 -1.82
N VAL A 63 10.86 -7.14 -2.45
CA VAL A 63 10.42 -5.88 -1.84
C VAL A 63 9.58 -6.13 -0.59
N ILE A 64 8.61 -7.05 -0.64
CA ILE A 64 7.79 -7.41 0.52
C ILE A 64 8.65 -7.95 1.68
N ASN A 65 9.67 -8.75 1.37
CA ASN A 65 10.57 -9.34 2.35
C ASN A 65 11.62 -8.37 2.90
N GLY A 66 11.60 -7.09 2.48
CA GLY A 66 12.48 -6.06 3.04
C GLY A 66 13.77 -5.83 2.25
N GLU A 67 13.91 -6.46 1.08
CA GLU A 67 15.10 -6.36 0.22
C GLU A 67 14.92 -5.36 -0.92
N GLY A 68 13.86 -4.55 -0.88
CA GLY A 68 13.65 -3.48 -1.83
C GLY A 68 14.52 -2.24 -1.56
N PRO A 69 14.55 -1.31 -2.52
CA PRO A 69 15.51 -0.20 -2.53
C PRO A 69 15.40 0.73 -1.32
N MET A 70 14.21 0.83 -0.71
CA MET A 70 13.94 1.78 0.36
C MET A 70 13.53 1.15 1.69
N ASN A 71 13.36 -0.17 1.76
CA ASN A 71 12.79 -0.84 2.94
C ASN A 71 13.58 -0.54 4.21
N ARG A 72 14.91 -0.69 4.17
CA ARG A 72 15.79 -0.40 5.30
C ARG A 72 15.68 1.06 5.74
N HIS A 73 15.73 2.00 4.81
CA HIS A 73 15.64 3.43 5.09
C HIS A 73 14.28 3.81 5.70
N ARG A 74 13.17 3.26 5.19
CA ARG A 74 11.82 3.50 5.72
C ARG A 74 11.67 3.00 7.15
N LEU A 75 12.14 1.78 7.43
CA LEU A 75 12.10 1.21 8.78
C LEU A 75 13.00 1.97 9.73
N MET A 76 14.21 2.35 9.31
CA MET A 76 15.12 3.16 10.13
C MET A 76 14.50 4.51 10.48
N ALA A 77 13.91 5.23 9.51
CA ALA A 77 13.26 6.51 9.76
C ALA A 77 12.12 6.37 10.77
N ARG A 78 11.30 5.30 10.66
CA ARG A 78 10.21 5.04 11.61
C ARG A 78 10.72 4.69 13.01
N ARG A 79 11.74 3.84 13.11
CA ARG A 79 12.38 3.47 14.39
C ARG A 79 12.98 4.68 15.06
N ARG A 80 13.75 5.47 14.32
CA ARG A 80 14.37 6.71 14.78
C ARG A 80 13.32 7.69 15.32
N ALA A 81 12.28 7.99 14.54
CA ALA A 81 11.21 8.89 14.99
C ALA A 81 10.50 8.37 16.26
N HIS A 82 10.32 7.05 16.37
CA HIS A 82 9.75 6.44 17.56
C HIS A 82 10.70 6.55 18.76
N GLU A 83 11.98 6.23 18.60
CA GLU A 83 12.98 6.26 19.66
C GLU A 83 13.27 7.68 20.14
N GLU A 84 13.54 8.61 19.23
CA GLU A 84 13.80 10.02 19.55
C GLU A 84 12.55 10.71 20.12
N GLY A 85 11.35 10.32 19.66
CA GLY A 85 10.08 10.82 20.19
C GLY A 85 9.63 10.15 21.49
N ARG A 86 10.43 9.30 22.12
CA ARG A 86 10.05 8.55 23.33
C ARG A 86 9.68 9.48 24.48
N TRP A 87 10.51 10.50 24.74
CA TRP A 87 10.29 11.43 25.84
C TRP A 87 8.93 12.15 25.74
N VAL A 88 8.46 12.45 24.52
CA VAL A 88 7.16 13.08 24.31
C VAL A 88 6.04 12.15 24.75
N ARG A 89 6.13 10.86 24.38
CA ARG A 89 5.13 9.85 24.79
C ARG A 89 5.12 9.67 26.30
N GLU A 90 6.29 9.60 26.92
CA GLU A 90 6.45 9.50 28.38
C GLU A 90 5.89 10.74 29.10
N ALA A 91 6.17 11.94 28.58
CA ALA A 91 5.65 13.18 29.13
C ALA A 91 4.12 13.26 29.06
N LEU A 92 3.54 12.90 27.91
CA LEU A 92 2.08 12.88 27.73
C LEU A 92 1.41 11.82 28.62
N GLU A 93 2.02 10.65 28.78
CA GLU A 93 1.51 9.60 29.68
C GLU A 93 1.53 10.06 31.14
N ALA A 94 2.63 10.68 31.60
CA ALA A 94 2.74 11.23 32.94
C ALA A 94 1.72 12.36 33.19
N TYR A 95 1.54 13.25 32.21
CA TYR A 95 0.53 14.30 32.27
C TYR A 95 -0.89 13.72 32.37
N GLY A 96 -1.22 12.73 31.54
CA GLY A 96 -2.51 12.04 31.57
C GLY A 96 -2.80 11.39 32.93
N LYS A 97 -1.81 10.69 33.50
CA LYS A 97 -1.91 10.11 34.85
C LYS A 97 -2.21 11.17 35.92
N ARG A 98 -1.55 12.33 35.87
CA ARG A 98 -1.82 13.43 36.80
C ARG A 98 -3.27 13.94 36.71
N HIS A 99 -3.81 14.06 35.50
CA HIS A 99 -5.19 14.55 35.31
C HIS A 99 -6.24 13.56 35.78
N LEU A 100 -5.98 12.26 35.62
CA LEU A 100 -6.88 11.22 36.14
C LEU A 100 -6.92 11.23 37.67
N VAL A 101 -5.78 11.42 38.34
CA VAL A 101 -5.72 11.56 39.79
C VAL A 101 -6.47 12.81 40.25
N GLN A 102 -6.24 13.97 39.62
CA GLN A 102 -6.92 15.22 39.96
C GLN A 102 -8.44 15.22 39.70
N ALA A 103 -8.93 14.36 38.80
CA ALA A 103 -10.37 14.22 38.55
C ALA A 103 -11.05 13.20 39.48
N ALA A 104 -10.26 12.38 40.18
CA ALA A 104 -10.75 11.39 41.14
C ALA A 104 -10.75 11.92 42.59
N ASP A 105 -9.96 12.95 42.87
CA ASP A 105 -9.97 13.75 44.10
C ASP A 105 -11.08 14.83 44.08
#